data_AF-A0A379WWA2-F1
#
_entry.id   AF-A0A379WWA2-F1
#
_cell.length_a   1.000
_cell.length_b   1.000
_cell.length_c   1.000
_cell.angle_alpha   90.00
_cell.angle_beta   90.00
_cell.angle_gamma   90.00
#
_symmetry.space_group_name_H-M   'P 1'
#
loop_
_entity.id
_entity.type
_entity.pdbx_description
1 polymer ?
#
loop_
_entity_poly.entity_id
_entity_poly.type
_entity_poly.pdbx_seq_one_letter_code
_entity_poly.pdbx_strand_id
1 'polypeptide(L)'
;MMENPRVLVLTGAGISAESGIRTFRAADGLWEEHRVEDVATPEGFARNPGLVQTFYNARRQQLQQPEIQPNAAHLALAKLEEALGDRFLLVTQNIDNLHERAGNRNIIHMHGELLKVRCSQSGQILEWNGDVMPEDKCHCCQFPAPLRPHVVVVWRDAAWHG
;
A
#
# COMPACT_ATOMS: atom_id res chain seq x y z
N MET A 1 -27.03 -4.79 29.76
CA MET A 1 -25.64 -4.52 29.34
C MET A 1 -25.72 -3.72 28.06
N MET A 2 -25.10 -2.54 27.98
CA MET A 2 -24.99 -1.82 26.71
C MET A 2 -24.08 -2.63 25.79
N GLU A 3 -24.50 -2.85 24.56
CA GLU A 3 -23.61 -3.42 23.55
C GLU A 3 -22.44 -2.45 23.29
N ASN A 4 -21.23 -3.00 23.10
CA ASN A 4 -20.06 -2.22 22.69
C ASN A 4 -20.37 -1.41 21.41
N PRO A 5 -19.83 -0.20 21.19
CA PRO A 5 -20.07 0.53 19.95
C PRO A 5 -19.48 -0.18 18.72
N ARG A 6 -19.95 0.16 17.53
CA ARG A 6 -19.23 -0.15 16.28
C ARG A 6 -18.19 0.94 16.04
N VAL A 7 -16.96 0.53 15.75
CA VAL A 7 -15.80 1.42 15.62
C VAL A 7 -15.15 1.22 14.26
N LEU A 8 -15.01 2.30 13.51
CA LEU A 8 -14.19 2.35 12.30
C LEU A 8 -12.98 3.24 12.58
N VAL A 9 -11.79 2.75 12.24
CA VAL A 9 -10.53 3.51 12.34
C VAL A 9 -10.00 3.76 10.94
N LEU A 10 -9.64 5.01 10.64
CA LEU A 10 -8.91 5.37 9.43
C LEU A 10 -7.47 5.73 9.81
N THR A 11 -6.49 5.05 9.21
CA THR A 11 -5.07 5.32 9.41
C THR A 11 -4.41 5.87 8.15
N GLY A 12 -3.28 6.56 8.34
CA GLY A 12 -2.44 7.08 7.27
C GLY A 12 -0.97 7.06 7.70
N ALA A 13 -0.08 7.57 6.84
CA ALA A 13 1.36 7.28 6.92
C ALA A 13 2.00 7.65 8.28
N GLY A 14 1.43 8.62 9.00
CA GLY A 14 1.88 9.02 10.33
C GLY A 14 1.96 7.87 11.34
N ILE A 15 1.07 6.88 11.26
CA ILE A 15 1.10 5.72 12.18
C ILE A 15 2.35 4.85 11.98
N SER A 16 2.91 4.82 10.76
CA SER A 16 4.08 4.02 10.40
C SER A 16 5.41 4.78 10.56
N ALA A 17 5.37 6.07 10.92
CA ALA A 17 6.57 6.89 11.02
C ALA A 17 7.56 6.39 12.08
N GLU A 18 7.05 6.02 13.27
CA GLU A 18 7.87 5.45 14.36
C GLU A 18 8.41 4.05 14.04
N SER A 19 7.89 3.41 12.99
CA SER A 19 8.39 2.13 12.49
C SER A 19 9.49 2.29 11.44
N GLY A 20 9.99 3.51 11.19
CA GLY A 20 11.06 3.78 10.22
C GLY A 20 10.58 3.94 8.77
N ILE A 21 9.27 3.98 8.53
CA ILE A 21 8.70 4.23 7.21
C ILE A 21 8.55 5.73 7.00
N ARG A 22 9.24 6.29 6.00
CA ARG A 22 9.14 7.72 5.68
C ARG A 22 7.76 8.03 5.13
N THR A 23 7.16 9.09 5.65
CA THR A 23 5.85 9.58 5.21
C THR A 23 5.98 10.45 3.97
N PHE A 24 4.92 10.52 3.18
CA PHE A 24 4.81 11.54 2.14
C PHE A 24 4.80 12.93 2.80
N ARG A 25 5.64 13.83 2.29
CA ARG A 25 5.72 15.22 2.77
C ARG A 25 4.96 16.13 1.80
N ALA A 26 3.76 16.53 2.20
CA ALA A 26 2.95 17.43 1.40
C ALA A 26 3.60 18.81 1.19
N ALA A 27 4.48 19.24 2.11
CA ALA A 27 5.08 20.58 2.09
C ALA A 27 6.08 20.79 0.94
N ASP A 28 6.82 19.75 0.54
CA ASP A 28 7.79 19.80 -0.58
C ASP A 28 7.33 19.00 -1.80
N GLY A 29 6.21 18.26 -1.70
CA GLY A 29 5.69 17.43 -2.78
C GLY A 29 6.55 16.21 -3.08
N LEU A 30 7.45 15.84 -2.16
CA LEU A 30 8.38 14.74 -2.34
C LEU A 30 7.96 13.50 -1.54
N TRP A 31 8.15 12.35 -2.16
CA TRP A 31 8.14 11.05 -1.50
C TRP A 31 9.45 10.35 -1.78
N GLU A 32 10.23 10.05 -0.73
CA GLU A 32 11.56 9.43 -0.90
C GLU A 32 12.46 10.24 -1.84
N GLU A 33 12.41 11.58 -1.74
CA GLU A 33 13.18 12.52 -2.59
C GLU A 33 12.76 12.54 -4.08
N HIS A 34 11.68 11.83 -4.45
CA HIS A 34 11.10 11.87 -5.78
C HIS A 34 9.84 12.75 -5.80
N ARG A 35 9.60 13.45 -6.90
CA ARG A 35 8.33 14.12 -7.15
C ARG A 35 7.22 13.07 -7.27
N VAL A 36 6.12 13.24 -6.53
CA VAL A 36 5.01 12.28 -6.53
C VAL A 36 4.46 12.03 -7.94
N GLU A 37 4.41 13.05 -8.77
CA GLU A 37 3.97 12.96 -10.16
C GLU A 37 4.78 11.99 -11.02
N ASP A 38 6.06 11.76 -10.71
CA ASP A 38 6.91 10.88 -11.51
C ASP A 38 6.80 9.41 -11.09
N VAL A 39 6.36 9.15 -9.86
CA VAL A 39 6.45 7.82 -9.24
C VAL A 39 5.11 7.25 -8.77
N ALA A 40 4.11 8.11 -8.60
CA ALA A 40 2.80 7.75 -8.07
C ALA A 40 1.66 8.41 -8.87
N THR A 41 1.78 8.39 -10.20
CA THR A 41 0.69 8.71 -11.15
C THR A 41 0.68 7.71 -12.33
N PRO A 42 -0.47 7.49 -12.99
CA PRO A 42 -0.52 6.72 -14.24
C PRO A 42 0.39 7.29 -15.33
N GLU A 43 0.47 8.61 -15.44
CA GLU A 43 1.27 9.32 -16.44
C GLU A 43 2.77 9.14 -16.16
N GLY A 44 3.18 9.17 -14.89
CA GLY A 44 4.55 8.87 -14.46
C GLY A 44 4.95 7.44 -14.82
N PHE A 45 4.06 6.47 -14.56
CA PHE A 45 4.28 5.08 -14.95
C PHE A 45 4.36 4.90 -16.47
N ALA A 46 3.48 5.54 -17.25
CA ALA A 46 3.52 5.47 -18.70
C ALA A 46 4.79 6.11 -19.28
N ARG A 47 5.27 7.21 -18.66
CA ARG A 47 6.46 7.96 -19.08
C ARG A 47 7.75 7.21 -18.79
N ASN A 48 7.88 6.63 -17.59
CA ASN A 48 9.08 5.91 -17.18
C ASN A 48 8.73 4.74 -16.23
N PRO A 49 8.26 3.60 -16.76
CA PRO A 49 7.87 2.47 -15.93
C PRO A 49 9.08 1.90 -15.17
N GLY A 50 10.29 1.99 -15.73
CA GLY A 50 11.52 1.55 -15.05
C GLY A 50 11.76 2.32 -13.76
N LEU A 51 11.66 3.66 -13.79
CA LEU A 51 11.77 4.50 -12.59
C LEU A 51 10.74 4.13 -11.54
N VAL A 52 9.47 3.96 -11.94
CA VAL A 52 8.40 3.60 -11.00
C VAL A 52 8.64 2.20 -10.40
N GLN A 53 9.07 1.23 -11.19
CA GLN A 53 9.38 -0.10 -10.67
C GLN A 53 10.56 -0.06 -9.70
N THR A 54 11.66 0.60 -10.04
CA THR A 54 12.80 0.80 -9.13
C THR A 54 12.36 1.51 -7.85
N PHE A 55 11.48 2.51 -7.96
CA PHE A 55 10.89 3.20 -6.83
C PHE A 55 10.17 2.19 -5.91
N TYR A 56 9.19 1.44 -6.41
CA TYR A 56 8.42 0.52 -5.57
C TYR A 56 9.22 -0.71 -5.10
N ASN A 57 10.22 -1.17 -5.85
CA ASN A 57 11.13 -2.25 -5.45
C ASN A 57 11.95 -1.85 -4.21
N ALA A 58 12.55 -0.64 -4.22
CA ALA A 58 13.28 -0.13 -3.06
C ALA A 58 12.38 -0.03 -1.81
N ARG A 59 11.15 0.46 -1.98
CA ARG A 59 10.10 0.50 -0.94
C ARG A 59 9.83 -0.90 -0.38
N ARG A 60 9.67 -1.90 -1.25
CA ARG A 60 9.34 -3.27 -0.87
C ARG A 60 10.48 -3.94 -0.11
N GLN A 61 11.72 -3.71 -0.55
CA GLN A 61 12.92 -4.16 0.16
C GLN A 61 13.03 -3.50 1.54
N GLN A 62 12.79 -2.19 1.64
CA GLN A 62 12.80 -1.46 2.91
C GLN A 62 11.77 -2.02 3.89
N LEU A 63 10.51 -2.21 3.46
CA LEU A 63 9.43 -2.72 4.32
C LEU A 63 9.76 -4.08 4.97
N GLN A 64 10.54 -4.90 4.28
CA GLN A 64 10.93 -6.24 4.71
C GLN A 64 12.21 -6.27 5.55
N GLN A 65 12.85 -5.11 5.79
CA GLN A 65 14.04 -5.08 6.64
C GLN A 65 13.69 -5.43 8.10
N PRO A 66 14.56 -6.14 8.84
CA PRO A 66 14.30 -6.59 10.19
C PRO A 66 13.96 -5.46 11.19
N GLU A 67 14.50 -4.26 10.97
CA GLU A 67 14.26 -3.09 11.81
C GLU A 67 12.85 -2.47 11.63
N ILE A 68 12.21 -2.71 10.48
CA ILE A 68 10.86 -2.21 10.23
C ILE A 68 9.88 -3.14 10.91
N GLN A 69 9.35 -2.74 12.06
CA GLN A 69 8.43 -3.53 12.88
C GLN A 69 7.18 -2.72 13.25
N PRO A 70 6.03 -3.38 13.50
CA PRO A 70 4.86 -2.70 14.03
C PRO A 70 5.19 -2.01 15.36
N ASN A 71 4.85 -0.73 15.47
CA ASN A 71 5.03 0.03 16.71
C ASN A 71 3.82 -0.11 17.66
N ALA A 72 3.88 0.59 18.79
CA ALA A 72 2.85 0.55 19.83
C ALA A 72 1.44 0.92 19.32
N ALA A 73 1.32 1.82 18.34
CA ALA A 73 0.02 2.20 17.78
C ALA A 73 -0.64 1.06 17.00
N HIS A 74 0.13 0.34 16.18
CA HIS A 74 -0.37 -0.84 15.45
C HIS A 74 -0.81 -1.93 16.44
N LEU A 75 0.02 -2.22 17.44
CA LEU A 75 -0.30 -3.22 18.47
C LEU A 75 -1.54 -2.84 19.29
N ALA A 76 -1.76 -1.54 19.54
CA ALA A 76 -2.95 -1.06 20.21
C ALA A 76 -4.21 -1.27 19.36
N LEU A 77 -4.15 -1.04 18.04
CA LEU A 77 -5.26 -1.29 17.14
C LEU A 77 -5.57 -2.79 16.99
N ALA A 78 -4.57 -3.66 16.99
CA ALA A 78 -4.77 -5.11 17.01
C ALA A 78 -5.50 -5.56 18.28
N LYS A 79 -5.12 -5.04 19.45
CA LYS A 79 -5.82 -5.31 20.73
C LYS A 79 -7.24 -4.76 20.74
N LEU A 80 -7.47 -3.60 20.11
CA LEU A 80 -8.79 -3.01 20.00
C LEU A 80 -9.71 -3.86 19.11
N GLU A 81 -9.19 -4.38 18.00
CA GLU A 81 -9.91 -5.34 17.16
C GLU A 81 -10.29 -6.60 17.95
N GLU A 82 -9.35 -7.18 18.70
CA GLU A 82 -9.61 -8.35 19.54
C GLU A 82 -10.74 -8.10 20.56
N ALA A 83 -10.76 -6.92 21.18
CA ALA A 83 -11.78 -6.55 22.16
C ALA A 83 -13.18 -6.29 21.57
N LEU A 84 -13.26 -5.89 20.29
CA LEU A 84 -14.51 -5.49 19.63
C LEU A 84 -15.04 -6.52 18.63
N GLY A 85 -14.21 -7.45 18.17
CA GLY A 85 -14.55 -8.46 17.15
C GLY A 85 -15.15 -7.82 15.89
N ASP A 86 -16.25 -8.38 15.41
CA ASP A 86 -16.96 -7.94 14.19
C ASP A 86 -17.54 -6.51 14.24
N ARG A 87 -17.38 -5.82 15.38
CA ARG A 87 -17.78 -4.41 15.55
C ARG A 87 -16.64 -3.44 15.25
N PHE A 88 -15.45 -3.94 14.90
CA PHE A 88 -14.30 -3.14 14.51
C PHE A 88 -13.98 -3.30 13.02
N LEU A 89 -13.64 -2.19 12.37
CA LEU A 89 -13.11 -2.17 11.01
C LEU A 89 -11.93 -1.19 10.94
N LEU A 90 -10.80 -1.65 10.40
CA LEU A 90 -9.65 -0.82 10.12
C LEU A 90 -9.56 -0.50 8.63
N VAL A 91 -9.57 0.78 8.29
CA VAL A 91 -9.28 1.28 6.95
C VAL A 91 -7.92 1.96 6.98
N THR A 92 -7.05 1.66 6.03
CA THR A 92 -5.72 2.25 5.96
C THR A 92 -5.42 2.83 4.58
N GLN A 93 -4.88 4.05 4.59
CA GLN A 93 -4.27 4.68 3.41
C GLN A 93 -2.85 4.18 3.16
N ASN A 94 -2.27 3.43 4.10
CA ASN A 94 -0.93 2.89 3.96
C ASN A 94 -0.92 1.69 3.03
N ILE A 95 0.21 1.53 2.36
CA ILE A 95 0.50 0.39 1.49
C ILE A 95 1.42 -0.63 2.16
N ASP A 96 1.90 -0.34 3.36
CA ASP A 96 2.68 -1.28 4.19
C ASP A 96 1.78 -2.36 4.81
N ASN A 97 2.37 -3.40 5.38
CA ASN A 97 1.66 -4.51 6.03
C ASN A 97 1.84 -4.52 7.56
N LEU A 98 2.07 -3.37 8.18
CA LEU A 98 2.38 -3.31 9.62
C LEU A 98 1.16 -3.62 10.49
N HIS A 99 -0.06 -3.37 10.01
CA HIS A 99 -1.29 -3.74 10.70
C HIS A 99 -1.48 -5.26 10.74
N GLU A 100 -1.28 -5.95 9.61
CA GLU A 100 -1.32 -7.41 9.52
C GLU A 100 -0.28 -8.02 10.46
N ARG A 101 0.95 -7.49 10.44
CA ARG A 101 2.05 -7.95 11.29
C ARG A 101 1.79 -7.69 12.77
N ALA A 102 1.02 -6.66 13.12
CA ALA A 102 0.57 -6.41 14.49
C ALA A 102 -0.53 -7.35 14.95
N GLY A 103 -1.23 -8.00 14.01
CA GLY A 103 -2.29 -8.97 14.28
C GLY A 103 -3.70 -8.52 13.90
N ASN A 104 -3.87 -7.35 13.28
CA ASN A 104 -5.16 -6.94 12.72
C ASN A 104 -5.58 -7.87 11.57
N ARG A 105 -6.87 -8.15 11.43
CA ARG A 105 -7.42 -9.08 10.42
C ARG A 105 -8.48 -8.44 9.54
N ASN A 106 -9.33 -7.57 10.09
CA ASN A 106 -10.38 -6.87 9.36
C ASN A 106 -9.88 -5.52 8.84
N ILE A 107 -9.04 -5.56 7.79
CA ILE A 107 -8.34 -4.41 7.23
C ILE A 107 -8.80 -4.14 5.79
N ILE A 108 -9.02 -2.86 5.46
CA ILE A 108 -9.24 -2.39 4.08
C ILE A 108 -8.09 -1.46 3.68
N HIS A 109 -7.31 -1.89 2.68
CA HIS A 109 -6.27 -1.09 2.04
C HIS A 109 -6.85 -0.23 0.91
N MET A 110 -7.25 1.01 1.21
CA MET A 110 -7.88 1.87 0.21
C MET A 110 -6.90 2.33 -0.88
N HIS A 111 -5.59 2.33 -0.60
CA HIS A 111 -4.55 2.66 -1.58
C HIS A 111 -3.79 1.43 -2.09
N GLY A 112 -4.33 0.24 -1.87
CA GLY A 112 -3.67 -1.02 -2.23
C GLY A 112 -2.49 -1.35 -1.30
N GLU A 113 -1.64 -2.27 -1.76
CA GLU A 113 -0.68 -2.98 -0.93
C GLU A 113 0.66 -3.13 -1.67
N LEU A 114 1.76 -2.84 -0.99
CA LEU A 114 3.11 -2.81 -1.55
C LEU A 114 3.66 -4.20 -1.89
N LEU A 115 3.26 -5.20 -1.11
CA LEU A 115 3.61 -6.61 -1.31
C LEU A 115 2.67 -7.30 -2.31
N LYS A 116 1.94 -6.52 -3.11
CA LYS A 116 1.12 -7.01 -4.20
C LYS A 116 1.43 -6.32 -5.51
N VAL A 117 1.25 -7.05 -6.59
CA VAL A 117 1.32 -6.54 -7.97
C VAL A 117 0.01 -6.82 -8.68
N ARG A 118 -0.23 -6.08 -9.75
CA ARG A 118 -1.43 -6.18 -10.57
C ARG A 118 -1.05 -6.37 -12.03
N CYS A 119 -1.69 -7.34 -12.69
CA CYS A 119 -1.62 -7.46 -14.14
C CYS A 119 -2.18 -6.19 -14.80
N SER A 120 -1.39 -5.56 -15.67
CA SER A 120 -1.80 -4.35 -16.39
C SER A 120 -2.99 -4.56 -17.36
N GLN A 121 -3.30 -5.80 -17.72
CA GLN A 121 -4.36 -6.14 -18.65
C GLN A 121 -5.61 -6.71 -17.96
N SER A 122 -5.48 -7.81 -17.21
CA SER A 122 -6.64 -8.46 -16.57
C SER A 122 -7.06 -7.83 -15.24
N GLY A 123 -6.19 -7.02 -14.64
CA GLY A 123 -6.40 -6.46 -13.30
C GLY A 123 -6.24 -7.46 -12.16
N GLN A 124 -5.89 -8.73 -12.43
CA GLN A 124 -5.67 -9.72 -11.39
C GLN A 124 -4.50 -9.29 -10.48
N ILE A 125 -4.70 -9.48 -9.17
CA ILE A 125 -3.75 -9.14 -8.12
C ILE A 125 -3.00 -10.39 -7.68
N LEU A 126 -1.69 -10.26 -7.45
CA LEU A 126 -0.79 -11.33 -7.03
C LEU A 126 0.03 -10.85 -5.83
N GLU A 127 0.25 -11.73 -4.86
CA GLU A 127 1.27 -11.54 -3.82
C GLU A 127 2.66 -11.49 -4.47
N TRP A 128 3.48 -10.54 -4.06
CA TRP A 128 4.79 -10.31 -4.64
C TRP A 128 5.72 -9.60 -3.65
N ASN A 129 6.63 -10.38 -3.07
CA ASN A 129 7.57 -9.90 -2.05
C ASN A 129 8.91 -9.43 -2.65
N GLY A 130 9.26 -9.89 -3.85
CA GLY A 130 10.53 -9.58 -4.51
C GLY A 130 10.49 -8.31 -5.35
N ASP A 131 11.59 -8.07 -6.06
CA ASP A 131 11.62 -7.03 -7.09
C ASP A 131 10.71 -7.40 -8.25
N VAL A 132 10.12 -6.39 -8.89
CA VAL A 132 9.45 -6.54 -10.19
C VAL A 132 10.42 -6.06 -11.25
N MET A 133 10.80 -6.97 -12.12
CA MET A 133 11.75 -6.75 -13.19
C MET A 133 11.02 -6.66 -14.55
N PRO A 134 11.61 -6.01 -15.57
CA PRO A 134 11.00 -5.89 -16.89
C PRO A 134 10.61 -7.20 -17.57
N GLU A 135 11.20 -8.33 -17.19
CA GLU A 135 10.88 -9.68 -17.71
C GLU A 135 9.65 -10.27 -17.03
N ASP A 136 9.34 -9.87 -15.80
CA ASP A 136 8.20 -10.40 -15.06
C ASP A 136 6.87 -10.07 -15.76
N LYS A 137 6.09 -11.13 -16.02
CA LYS A 137 4.78 -11.04 -16.66
C LYS A 137 3.74 -11.81 -15.86
N CYS A 138 2.48 -11.45 -16.06
CA CYS A 138 1.38 -12.20 -15.47
C CYS A 138 1.26 -13.61 -16.08
N HIS A 139 0.69 -14.53 -15.30
CA HIS A 139 0.34 -15.88 -15.76
C HIS A 139 -1.16 -16.05 -16.09
N CYS A 140 -1.95 -14.99 -15.99
CA CYS A 140 -3.40 -15.04 -16.17
C CYS A 140 -3.91 -14.61 -17.54
N CYS A 141 -3.03 -14.04 -18.37
CA CYS A 141 -3.37 -13.67 -19.74
C CYS A 141 -2.75 -14.68 -20.71
N GLN A 142 -3.47 -14.99 -21.79
CA GLN A 142 -2.95 -15.84 -22.88
C GLN A 142 -1.66 -15.25 -23.48
N PHE A 143 -1.63 -13.93 -23.62
CA PHE A 143 -0.42 -13.17 -23.94
C PHE A 143 0.07 -12.51 -22.65
N PRO A 144 1.22 -12.92 -22.08
CA PRO A 144 1.68 -12.40 -20.79
C PRO A 144 1.87 -10.88 -20.81
N ALA A 145 1.14 -10.19 -19.93
CA ALA A 145 1.17 -8.74 -19.81
C ALA A 145 2.13 -8.28 -18.69
N PRO A 146 2.68 -7.06 -18.78
CA PRO A 146 3.50 -6.47 -17.71
C PRO A 146 2.76 -6.39 -16.38
N LEU A 147 3.51 -6.56 -15.30
CA LEU A 147 3.05 -6.33 -13.94
C LEU A 147 3.31 -4.88 -13.53
N ARG A 148 2.41 -4.31 -12.73
CA ARG A 148 2.58 -3.01 -12.08
C ARG A 148 2.35 -3.16 -10.57
N PRO A 149 2.87 -2.26 -9.72
CA PRO A 149 2.52 -2.24 -8.31
C PRO A 149 1.00 -2.19 -8.09
N HIS A 150 0.50 -2.96 -7.12
CA HIS A 150 -0.90 -2.86 -6.68
C HIS A 150 -1.07 -1.70 -5.69
N VAL A 151 -0.66 -0.52 -6.12
CA VAL A 151 -0.82 0.73 -5.35
C VAL A 151 -1.70 1.67 -6.15
N VAL A 152 -2.67 2.27 -5.48
CA VAL A 152 -3.49 3.34 -6.05
C VAL A 152 -2.66 4.61 -6.07
N VAL A 153 -2.50 5.14 -7.27
CA VAL A 153 -1.71 6.33 -7.56
C VAL A 153 -2.62 7.55 -7.63
N VAL A 154 -2.06 8.75 -7.46
CA VAL A 154 -2.81 9.99 -7.55
C VAL A 154 -3.30 10.16 -8.98
N TRP A 155 -4.62 10.27 -9.16
CA TRP A 155 -5.22 10.63 -10.44
C TRP A 155 -5.29 12.16 -10.52
N ARG A 156 -4.41 12.78 -11.30
CA ARG A 156 -4.71 14.10 -11.85
C ARG A 156 -5.62 13.84 -13.04
N ASP A 157 -6.88 14.28 -12.95
CA ASP A 157 -7.92 14.15 -13.98
C ASP A 157 -8.63 12.78 -14.12
N ALA A 158 -9.13 12.25 -12.99
CA ALA A 158 -10.39 11.51 -13.07
C ALA A 158 -11.52 12.52 -13.28
N ALA A 159 -11.71 12.99 -14.52
CA ALA A 159 -13.05 13.33 -14.95
C ALA A 159 -13.89 12.07 -14.69
N TRP A 160 -14.81 12.15 -13.72
CA TRP A 160 -15.83 11.15 -13.50
C TRP A 160 -16.70 11.07 -14.75
N HIS A 161 -16.28 10.27 -15.72
CA HIS A 161 -17.17 9.74 -16.74
C HIS A 161 -17.67 8.43 -16.18
N GLY A 162 -18.82 8.53 -15.50
CA GLY A 162 -19.61 7.39 -15.04
C GLY A 162 -20.24 6.62 -16.19
#